data_AF-A0A844IE24-F1
#
_entry.id   AF-A0A844IE24-F1
#
_cell.length_a   1.000
_cell.length_b   1.000
_cell.length_c   1.000
_cell.angle_alpha   90.00
_cell.angle_beta   90.00
_cell.angle_gamma   90.00
#
_symmetry.space_group_name_H-M   'P 1'
#
loop_
_entity.id
_entity.type
_entity.pdbx_description
1 polymer ?
#
loop_
_entity_poly.entity_id
_entity_poly.type
_entity_poly.pdbx_seq_one_letter_code
_entity_poly.pdbx_strand_id
1 'polypeptide(L)'
;MKYNYNQDIEILEKFYQQAIELIENQALSEIQEEIKVSLDIFIQKIETDKSLIQVIITTLLKKIIKPEQDIRLHMAKFPNGYSARVLDTKVTTPFFKINFPRYANKETAFLTKATRAEIIWNFEEGIKLPLRSKSLVEPFLTLIDKIENQKIDIEQCIIYILSQLHLLSQYHEVVFLETLEVANSVNIININRVMKMVERHFQEPLSSRLPVIVIFAIYKQLFKTIRRFKNKILLPLNVHTSADKHGYGDIEIRDNHNNPFEILEIKHNVPIDRNMILDIVKKSANTTIEGYYILTTYKDCFINQDEEEYINELILNIKRESGLEIIANGIVNTLKYYLRFIEDYREFINTYTEELVKDARNSTEIKESHIQAWRIILQEYLF
;
A
#
# COMPACT_ATOMS: atom_id res chain seq x y z
N MET A 1 7.52 -32.44 17.39
CA MET A 1 6.51 -31.50 17.92
C MET A 1 6.54 -30.24 17.07
N LYS A 2 5.38 -29.71 16.65
CA LYS A 2 5.34 -28.35 16.06
C LYS A 2 5.56 -27.36 17.20
N TYR A 3 6.49 -26.41 17.03
CA TYR A 3 6.69 -25.32 17.99
C TYR A 3 5.37 -24.54 18.14
N ASN A 4 4.96 -24.26 19.37
CA ASN A 4 3.74 -23.51 19.66
C ASN A 4 4.09 -22.02 19.79
N TYR A 5 3.57 -21.20 18.88
CA TYR A 5 3.84 -19.77 18.83
C TYR A 5 2.94 -18.93 19.74
N ASN A 6 2.01 -19.53 20.49
CA ASN A 6 1.10 -18.78 21.37
C ASN A 6 1.85 -17.98 22.45
N GLN A 7 2.91 -18.56 23.02
CA GLN A 7 3.74 -17.87 24.02
C GLN A 7 4.47 -16.67 23.41
N ASP A 8 5.00 -16.81 22.19
CA ASP A 8 5.67 -15.72 21.47
C ASP A 8 4.70 -14.56 21.17
N ILE A 9 3.43 -14.87 20.86
CA ILE A 9 2.36 -13.88 20.65
C ILE A 9 2.05 -13.16 21.96
N GLU A 10 1.87 -13.89 23.06
CA GLU A 10 1.61 -13.30 24.39
C GLU A 10 2.74 -12.37 24.84
N ILE A 11 4.00 -12.72 24.56
CA ILE A 11 5.16 -11.87 24.85
C ILE A 11 5.08 -10.55 24.06
N LEU A 12 4.79 -10.61 22.76
CA LEU A 12 4.69 -9.42 21.93
C LEU A 12 3.51 -8.52 22.34
N GLU A 13 2.36 -9.11 22.66
CA GLU A 13 1.19 -8.38 23.19
C GLU A 13 1.51 -7.72 24.54
N LYS A 14 2.25 -8.39 25.42
CA LYS A 14 2.70 -7.80 26.70
C LYS A 14 3.53 -6.53 26.47
N PHE A 15 4.51 -6.57 25.56
CA PHE A 15 5.29 -5.36 25.24
C PHE A 15 4.43 -4.26 24.62
N TYR A 16 3.37 -4.62 23.88
CA TYR A 16 2.45 -3.63 23.36
C TYR A 16 1.63 -2.96 24.45
N GLN A 17 1.14 -3.73 25.44
CA GLN A 17 0.46 -3.15 26.60
C GLN A 17 1.39 -2.23 27.39
N GLN A 18 2.65 -2.62 27.60
CA GLN A 18 3.65 -1.76 28.23
C GLN A 18 3.92 -0.47 27.44
N ALA A 19 3.92 -0.53 26.11
CA ALA A 19 4.04 0.65 25.26
C ALA A 19 2.85 1.61 25.44
N ILE A 20 1.62 1.08 25.54
CA ILE A 20 0.42 1.88 25.81
C ILE A 20 0.50 2.51 27.20
N GLU A 21 0.83 1.74 28.24
CA GLU A 21 1.00 2.24 29.61
C GLU A 21 2.07 3.36 29.68
N LEU A 22 3.17 3.21 28.93
CA LEU A 22 4.22 4.22 28.87
C LEU A 22 3.73 5.53 28.24
N ILE A 23 2.89 5.46 27.19
CA ILE A 23 2.26 6.62 26.56
C ILE A 23 1.30 7.30 27.53
N GLU A 24 0.41 6.53 28.16
CA GLU A 24 -0.61 7.04 29.08
C GLU A 24 0.03 7.75 30.29
N ASN A 25 1.14 7.21 30.80
CA ASN A 25 1.91 7.81 31.88
C ASN A 25 2.84 8.95 31.43
N GLN A 26 2.84 9.32 30.14
CA GLN A 26 3.70 10.36 29.56
C GLN A 26 5.21 10.12 29.79
N ALA A 27 5.61 8.86 29.91
CA ALA A 27 6.95 8.43 30.32
C ALA A 27 7.87 8.10 29.13
N LEU A 28 7.47 8.38 27.88
CA LEU A 28 8.35 8.17 26.70
C LEU A 28 9.65 8.98 26.77
N SER A 29 9.65 10.11 27.49
CA SER A 29 10.83 10.93 27.70
C SER A 29 11.92 10.17 28.47
N GLU A 30 11.54 9.21 29.31
CA GLU A 30 12.43 8.40 30.16
C GLU A 30 13.21 7.33 29.36
N ILE A 31 12.76 7.01 28.15
CA ILE A 31 13.51 6.11 27.25
C ILE A 31 14.86 6.74 26.90
N GLN A 32 15.91 5.92 26.99
CA GLN A 32 17.28 6.34 26.71
C GLN A 32 17.42 6.96 25.33
N GLU A 33 18.13 8.09 25.25
CA GLU A 33 18.31 8.83 24.00
C GLU A 33 19.00 7.98 22.91
N GLU A 34 19.92 7.10 23.30
CA GLU A 34 20.56 6.17 22.38
C GLU A 34 19.55 5.27 21.65
N ILE A 35 18.49 4.84 22.33
CA ILE A 35 17.42 4.01 21.75
C ILE A 35 16.63 4.82 20.73
N LYS A 36 16.24 6.05 21.10
CA LYS A 36 15.49 6.96 20.22
C LYS A 36 16.28 7.22 18.93
N VAL A 37 17.52 7.67 19.06
CA VAL A 37 18.40 7.94 17.91
C VAL A 37 18.62 6.71 17.04
N SER A 38 18.80 5.53 17.65
CA SER A 38 19.03 4.29 16.92
C SER A 38 17.79 3.81 16.15
N LEU A 39 16.58 4.20 16.55
CA LEU A 39 15.32 3.68 16.02
C LEU A 39 14.52 4.69 15.18
N ASP A 40 14.61 5.98 15.49
CA ASP A 40 13.83 7.05 14.84
C ASP A 40 14.05 7.11 13.34
N ILE A 41 15.27 6.83 12.88
CA ILE A 41 15.59 6.82 11.45
C ILE A 41 14.74 5.79 10.67
N PHE A 42 14.36 4.68 11.29
CA PHE A 42 13.50 3.67 10.67
C PHE A 42 12.03 4.07 10.75
N ILE A 43 11.60 4.67 11.86
CA ILE A 43 10.24 5.16 12.07
C ILE A 43 9.92 6.27 11.06
N GLN A 44 10.83 7.23 10.87
CA GLN A 44 10.71 8.30 9.88
C GLN A 44 10.62 7.79 8.43
N LYS A 45 11.11 6.58 8.16
CA LYS A 45 11.06 5.93 6.84
C LYS A 45 9.96 4.88 6.72
N ILE A 46 9.05 4.78 7.69
CA ILE A 46 8.07 3.69 7.73
C ILE A 46 7.17 3.65 6.49
N GLU A 47 6.77 4.80 5.93
CA GLU A 47 5.93 4.80 4.72
C GLU A 47 6.63 4.23 3.49
N THR A 48 7.97 4.27 3.42
CA THR A 48 8.77 3.76 2.30
C THR A 48 9.37 2.38 2.57
N ASP A 49 9.71 2.10 3.82
CA ASP A 49 10.52 0.96 4.27
C ASP A 49 9.86 0.17 5.43
N LYS A 50 8.52 0.16 5.52
CA LYS A 50 7.74 -0.51 6.60
C LYS A 50 8.20 -1.92 6.97
N SER A 51 8.66 -2.72 6.01
CA SER A 51 9.15 -4.07 6.25
C SER A 51 10.34 -4.10 7.23
N LEU A 52 11.17 -3.05 7.25
CA LEU A 52 12.36 -3.01 8.10
C LEU A 52 11.99 -2.89 9.58
N ILE A 53 10.97 -2.10 9.92
CA ILE A 53 10.46 -2.00 11.30
C ILE A 53 9.94 -3.36 11.78
N GLN A 54 9.17 -4.06 10.94
CA GLN A 54 8.65 -5.39 11.28
C GLN A 54 9.78 -6.43 11.44
N VAL A 55 10.84 -6.34 10.63
CA VAL A 55 12.06 -7.17 10.75
C VAL A 55 12.79 -6.89 12.07
N ILE A 56 12.93 -5.62 12.45
CA ILE A 56 13.57 -5.23 13.71
C ILE A 56 12.77 -5.79 14.90
N ILE A 57 11.44 -5.65 14.91
CA ILE A 57 10.59 -6.24 15.96
C ILE A 57 10.73 -7.77 16.01
N THR A 58 10.70 -8.46 14.86
CA THR A 58 10.89 -9.92 14.81
C THR A 58 12.24 -10.32 15.42
N THR A 59 13.27 -9.52 15.15
CA THR A 59 14.64 -9.74 15.59
C THR A 59 14.81 -9.51 17.09
N LEU A 60 14.26 -8.41 17.61
CA LEU A 60 14.21 -8.12 19.05
C LEU A 60 13.46 -9.23 19.79
N LEU A 61 12.28 -9.62 19.29
CA LEU A 61 11.48 -10.71 19.85
C LEU A 61 12.27 -12.03 19.88
N LYS A 62 13.02 -12.33 18.81
CA LYS A 62 13.86 -13.53 18.79
C LYS A 62 14.91 -13.50 19.90
N LYS A 63 15.58 -12.36 20.08
CA LYS A 63 16.61 -12.19 21.10
C LYS A 63 16.02 -12.26 22.52
N ILE A 64 14.79 -11.78 22.73
CA ILE A 64 14.07 -11.91 24.00
C ILE A 64 13.73 -13.37 24.31
N ILE A 65 13.18 -14.12 23.34
CA ILE A 65 12.75 -15.51 23.54
C ILE A 65 13.94 -16.46 23.66
N LYS A 66 15.02 -16.21 22.92
CA LYS A 66 16.20 -17.07 22.84
C LYS A 66 17.49 -16.23 22.82
N PRO A 67 17.94 -15.70 23.97
CA PRO A 67 19.07 -14.75 24.05
C PRO A 67 20.38 -15.26 23.45
N GLU A 68 20.61 -16.57 23.47
CA GLU A 68 21.81 -17.22 22.92
C GLU A 68 21.79 -17.36 21.39
N GLN A 69 20.65 -17.13 20.74
CA GLN A 69 20.59 -17.15 19.28
C GLN A 69 21.30 -15.92 18.71
N ASP A 70 22.27 -16.16 17.83
CA ASP A 70 22.81 -15.09 16.98
C ASP A 70 21.73 -14.66 15.97
N ILE A 71 21.23 -13.44 16.14
CA ILE A 71 20.14 -12.90 15.32
C ILE A 71 20.58 -12.51 13.91
N ARG A 72 21.89 -12.37 13.67
CA ARG A 72 22.46 -12.05 12.34
C ARG A 72 22.32 -13.22 11.37
N LEU A 73 22.15 -14.43 11.91
CA LEU A 73 21.94 -15.67 11.18
C LEU A 73 20.44 -15.95 10.99
N HIS A 74 19.73 -15.01 10.34
CA HIS A 74 18.26 -14.96 10.24
C HIS A 74 17.62 -16.03 9.33
N MET A 75 18.42 -16.88 8.69
CA MET A 75 17.94 -17.95 7.81
C MET A 75 18.35 -19.33 8.33
N ALA A 76 17.40 -20.27 8.36
CA ALA A 76 17.65 -21.64 8.85
C ALA A 76 18.70 -22.43 8.04
N LYS A 77 19.06 -21.96 6.83
CA LYS A 77 20.11 -22.56 6.01
C LYS A 77 21.52 -22.12 6.41
N PHE A 78 21.67 -21.03 7.16
CA PHE A 78 22.95 -20.66 7.71
C PHE A 78 23.34 -21.65 8.82
N PRO A 79 24.62 -22.02 8.95
CA PRO A 79 25.08 -22.77 10.11
C PRO A 79 24.67 -22.04 11.41
N ASN A 80 23.98 -22.73 12.33
CA ASN A 80 23.39 -22.15 13.56
C ASN A 80 22.32 -21.06 13.33
N GLY A 81 21.81 -20.92 12.11
CA GLY A 81 20.76 -19.97 11.80
C GLY A 81 19.39 -20.40 12.28
N TYR A 82 18.47 -19.45 12.36
CA TYR A 82 17.08 -19.67 12.72
C TYR A 82 16.14 -19.24 11.59
N SER A 83 14.89 -19.69 11.62
CA SER A 83 13.92 -19.30 10.60
C SER A 83 13.18 -18.02 11.00
N ALA A 84 13.81 -16.86 10.79
CA ALA A 84 13.18 -15.57 11.10
C ALA A 84 11.89 -15.35 10.31
N ARG A 85 11.85 -15.81 9.05
CA ARG A 85 10.63 -15.80 8.23
C ARG A 85 9.47 -16.55 8.88
N VAL A 86 9.73 -17.71 9.48
CA VAL A 86 8.66 -18.49 10.13
C VAL A 86 8.17 -17.77 11.38
N LEU A 87 9.08 -17.23 12.20
CA LEU A 87 8.71 -16.44 13.38
C LEU A 87 7.84 -15.24 12.98
N ASP A 88 8.27 -14.45 12.00
CA ASP A 88 7.51 -13.32 11.49
C ASP A 88 6.14 -13.73 10.93
N THR A 89 6.08 -14.77 10.10
CA THR A 89 4.83 -15.23 9.49
C THR A 89 3.83 -15.72 10.55
N LYS A 90 4.31 -16.30 11.65
CA LYS A 90 3.46 -16.89 12.70
C LYS A 90 3.11 -15.93 13.83
N VAL A 91 3.93 -14.91 14.09
CA VAL A 91 3.79 -14.03 15.26
C VAL A 91 3.69 -12.58 14.83
N THR A 92 4.79 -12.02 14.29
CA THR A 92 4.90 -10.56 14.09
C THR A 92 3.98 -10.05 12.97
N THR A 93 3.82 -10.77 11.86
CA THR A 93 2.89 -10.36 10.78
C THR A 93 1.43 -10.37 11.24
N PRO A 94 0.89 -11.44 11.85
CA PRO A 94 -0.45 -11.41 12.43
C PRO A 94 -0.65 -10.25 13.41
N PHE A 95 0.30 -10.03 14.31
CA PHE A 95 0.26 -8.91 15.26
C PHE A 95 0.17 -7.54 14.54
N PHE A 96 0.99 -7.31 13.51
CA PHE A 96 0.92 -6.08 12.71
C PHE A 96 -0.42 -5.92 11.99
N LYS A 97 -1.01 -7.00 11.46
CA LYS A 97 -2.30 -6.92 10.75
C LYS A 97 -3.45 -6.52 11.67
N ILE A 98 -3.36 -6.87 12.96
CA ILE A 98 -4.36 -6.54 13.97
C ILE A 98 -4.12 -5.12 14.49
N ASN A 99 -2.89 -4.83 14.93
CA ASN A 99 -2.60 -3.61 15.69
C ASN A 99 -2.14 -2.43 14.82
N PHE A 100 -1.54 -2.70 13.64
CA PHE A 100 -0.92 -1.69 12.77
C PHE A 100 -1.17 -1.95 11.28
N PRO A 101 -2.43 -2.09 10.82
CA PRO A 101 -2.78 -2.58 9.48
C PRO A 101 -2.14 -1.76 8.35
N ARG A 102 -2.03 -0.43 8.50
CA ARG A 102 -1.35 0.47 7.54
C ARG A 102 0.08 0.02 7.25
N TYR A 103 0.81 -0.37 8.29
CA TYR A 103 2.23 -0.74 8.23
C TYR A 103 2.46 -2.24 8.08
N ALA A 104 1.40 -3.05 8.13
CA ALA A 104 1.52 -4.49 7.98
C ALA A 104 2.05 -4.88 6.59
N ASN A 105 2.93 -5.87 6.57
CA ASN A 105 3.28 -6.59 5.35
C ASN A 105 2.14 -7.57 5.02
N LYS A 106 1.81 -7.70 3.74
CA LYS A 106 0.71 -8.58 3.33
C LYS A 106 0.98 -10.05 3.64
N GLU A 107 2.20 -10.50 3.39
CA GLU A 107 2.62 -11.88 3.60
C GLU A 107 3.60 -11.99 4.76
N THR A 108 4.81 -11.43 4.60
CA THR A 108 5.87 -11.40 5.62
C THR A 108 6.89 -10.33 5.23
N ALA A 109 7.53 -9.71 6.21
CA ALA A 109 8.63 -8.78 5.97
C ALA A 109 9.92 -9.48 5.49
N PHE A 110 9.98 -10.81 5.57
CA PHE A 110 11.11 -11.64 5.14
C PHE A 110 11.03 -12.10 3.67
N LEU A 111 10.18 -11.46 2.86
CA LEU A 111 10.09 -11.65 1.40
C LEU A 111 10.59 -10.45 0.58
N THR A 112 11.12 -9.41 1.23
CA THR A 112 11.77 -8.30 0.51
C THR A 112 13.07 -8.76 -0.16
N LYS A 113 13.60 -7.97 -1.10
CA LYS A 113 14.89 -8.28 -1.74
C LYS A 113 16.02 -8.38 -0.71
N ALA A 114 16.04 -7.51 0.30
CA ALA A 114 17.09 -7.48 1.31
C ALA A 114 17.02 -8.68 2.27
N THR A 115 15.83 -9.01 2.77
CA THR A 115 15.66 -10.06 3.77
C THR A 115 15.69 -11.48 3.20
N ARG A 116 15.47 -11.63 1.89
CA ARG A 116 15.68 -12.90 1.15
C ARG A 116 17.12 -13.14 0.70
N ALA A 117 17.94 -12.10 0.66
CA ALA A 117 19.33 -12.23 0.26
C ALA A 117 20.08 -13.13 1.25
N GLU A 118 20.91 -14.03 0.73
CA GLU A 118 21.74 -14.94 1.54
C GLU A 118 22.96 -14.20 2.09
N ILE A 119 22.71 -13.18 2.91
CA ILE A 119 23.72 -12.25 3.44
C ILE A 119 23.60 -12.27 4.97
N ILE A 120 24.69 -12.58 5.68
CA ILE A 120 24.73 -12.48 7.14
C ILE A 120 24.69 -11.00 7.54
N TRP A 121 23.89 -10.65 8.54
CA TRP A 121 23.72 -9.25 8.98
C TRP A 121 24.86 -8.77 9.91
N ASN A 122 26.10 -8.92 9.45
CA ASN A 122 27.29 -8.36 10.07
C ASN A 122 27.86 -7.22 9.20
N PHE A 123 28.88 -6.51 9.67
CA PHE A 123 29.50 -5.42 8.91
C PHE A 123 30.34 -5.87 7.71
N GLU A 124 30.67 -7.16 7.59
CA GLU A 124 31.48 -7.68 6.48
C GLU A 124 30.62 -7.98 5.24
N GLU A 125 29.54 -8.74 5.43
CA GLU A 125 28.64 -9.14 4.35
C GLU A 125 27.48 -8.16 4.19
N GLY A 126 26.94 -7.66 5.30
CA GLY A 126 25.72 -6.88 5.37
C GLY A 126 25.74 -5.57 4.59
N ILE A 127 26.92 -5.00 4.31
CA ILE A 127 27.06 -3.80 3.47
C ILE A 127 26.51 -4.01 2.05
N LYS A 128 26.36 -5.27 1.62
CA LYS A 128 25.81 -5.66 0.30
C LYS A 128 24.28 -5.79 0.32
N LEU A 129 23.61 -5.57 1.46
CA LEU A 129 22.17 -5.73 1.58
C LEU A 129 21.44 -4.81 0.58
N PRO A 130 20.58 -5.37 -0.30
CA PRO A 130 19.84 -4.59 -1.28
C PRO A 130 18.59 -3.95 -0.66
N LEU A 131 18.78 -3.15 0.41
CA LEU A 131 17.71 -2.34 0.98
C LEU A 131 17.25 -1.29 -0.03
N ARG A 132 15.94 -0.99 -0.02
CA ARG A 132 15.35 0.05 -0.88
C ARG A 132 16.00 1.41 -0.58
N SER A 133 16.01 1.79 0.69
CA SER A 133 16.74 2.97 1.17
C SER A 133 18.17 2.58 1.54
N LYS A 134 19.13 2.82 0.63
CA LYS A 134 20.56 2.51 0.84
C LYS A 134 21.14 3.19 2.10
N SER A 135 20.63 4.37 2.46
CA SER A 135 21.01 5.10 3.67
C SER A 135 20.67 4.36 4.96
N LEU A 136 19.81 3.34 4.92
CA LEU A 136 19.44 2.54 6.09
C LEU A 136 20.31 1.30 6.30
N VAL A 137 21.25 0.99 5.38
CA VAL A 137 22.10 -0.22 5.50
C VAL A 137 22.99 -0.13 6.74
N GLU A 138 23.79 0.92 6.87
CA GLU A 138 24.68 1.10 8.03
C GLU A 138 23.92 1.25 9.35
N PRO A 139 22.85 2.08 9.45
CA PRO A 139 22.01 2.11 10.65
C PRO A 139 21.45 0.75 11.03
N PHE A 140 20.98 -0.04 10.05
CA PHE A 140 20.43 -1.37 10.30
C PHE A 140 21.49 -2.31 10.88
N LEU A 141 22.66 -2.40 10.25
CA LEU A 141 23.75 -3.26 10.74
C LEU A 141 24.25 -2.82 12.13
N THR A 142 24.30 -1.51 12.37
CA THR A 142 24.67 -0.95 13.67
C THR A 142 23.67 -1.34 14.76
N LEU A 143 22.37 -1.21 14.50
CA LEU A 143 21.35 -1.64 15.44
C LEU A 143 21.40 -3.15 15.70
N ILE A 144 21.53 -3.96 14.64
CA ILE A 144 21.63 -5.42 14.75
C ILE A 144 22.86 -5.84 15.57
N ASP A 145 24.02 -5.20 15.38
CA ASP A 145 25.22 -5.47 16.18
C ASP A 145 25.02 -5.09 17.66
N LYS A 146 24.37 -3.95 17.94
CA LYS A 146 24.05 -3.55 19.32
C LYS A 146 23.12 -4.54 19.99
N ILE A 147 22.07 -5.02 19.30
CA ILE A 147 21.12 -6.01 19.82
C ILE A 147 21.84 -7.34 20.07
N GLU A 148 22.62 -7.82 19.10
CA GLU A 148 23.30 -9.12 19.21
C GLU A 148 24.28 -9.14 20.38
N ASN A 149 25.06 -8.07 20.54
CA ASN A 149 26.04 -7.91 21.62
C ASN A 149 25.44 -7.35 22.93
N GLN A 150 24.10 -7.19 23.02
CA GLN A 150 23.39 -6.64 24.18
C GLN A 150 23.96 -5.30 24.69
N LYS A 151 24.38 -4.44 23.76
CA LYS A 151 24.87 -3.08 24.03
C LYS A 151 23.76 -2.03 24.07
N ILE A 152 22.50 -2.47 23.94
CA ILE A 152 21.30 -1.63 23.96
C ILE A 152 20.21 -2.39 24.70
N ASP A 153 19.36 -1.69 25.44
CA ASP A 153 18.24 -2.30 26.14
C ASP A 153 17.19 -2.81 25.13
N ILE A 154 17.11 -4.13 25.00
CA ILE A 154 16.29 -4.82 24.01
C ILE A 154 14.80 -4.64 24.31
N GLU A 155 14.41 -4.66 25.58
CA GLU A 155 13.01 -4.49 26.00
C GLU A 155 12.55 -3.05 25.73
N GLN A 156 13.37 -2.07 26.10
CA GLN A 156 13.09 -0.67 25.81
C GLN A 156 13.06 -0.39 24.30
N CYS A 157 13.88 -1.07 23.49
CA CYS A 157 13.79 -0.95 22.03
C CYS A 157 12.41 -1.39 21.50
N ILE A 158 11.91 -2.57 21.89
CA ILE A 158 10.64 -3.06 21.37
C ILE A 158 9.46 -2.20 21.88
N ILE A 159 9.48 -1.80 23.16
CA ILE A 159 8.50 -0.89 23.75
C ILE A 159 8.49 0.45 23.00
N TYR A 160 9.67 1.01 22.71
CA TYR A 160 9.77 2.28 21.99
C TYR A 160 9.16 2.21 20.60
N ILE A 161 9.52 1.19 19.80
CA ILE A 161 8.97 1.03 18.44
C ILE A 161 7.45 0.88 18.50
N LEU A 162 6.93 0.04 19.38
CA LEU A 162 5.49 -0.18 19.52
C LEU A 162 4.76 1.08 19.98
N SER A 163 5.38 1.88 20.85
CA SER A 163 4.84 3.18 21.27
C SER A 163 4.74 4.15 20.09
N GLN A 164 5.79 4.25 19.28
CA GLN A 164 5.84 5.12 18.11
C GLN A 164 4.80 4.69 17.05
N LEU A 165 4.66 3.39 16.80
CA LEU A 165 3.62 2.85 15.91
C LEU A 165 2.20 3.15 16.41
N HIS A 166 1.96 3.09 17.72
CA HIS A 166 0.68 3.43 18.32
C HIS A 166 0.34 4.90 18.13
N LEU A 167 1.28 5.79 18.48
CA LEU A 167 1.12 7.25 18.32
C LEU A 167 0.88 7.63 16.86
N LEU A 168 1.63 7.06 15.92
CA LEU A 168 1.41 7.27 14.49
C LEU A 168 0.01 6.81 14.05
N SER A 169 -0.45 5.68 14.56
CA SER A 169 -1.78 5.15 14.22
C SER A 169 -2.90 6.04 14.75
N GLN A 170 -2.78 6.54 15.98
CA GLN A 170 -3.71 7.51 16.57
C GLN A 170 -3.73 8.82 15.77
N TYR A 171 -2.55 9.35 15.45
CA TYR A 171 -2.42 10.56 14.66
C TYR A 171 -3.08 10.43 13.28
N HIS A 172 -2.80 9.33 12.56
CA HIS A 172 -3.41 9.07 11.25
C HIS A 172 -4.92 8.93 11.33
N GLU A 173 -5.46 8.28 12.36
CA GLU A 173 -6.91 8.16 12.52
C GLU A 173 -7.59 9.53 12.72
N VAL A 174 -6.98 10.45 13.48
CA VAL A 174 -7.47 11.83 13.61
C VAL A 174 -7.49 12.53 12.25
N VAL A 175 -6.38 12.47 11.50
CA VAL A 175 -6.29 13.07 10.15
C VAL A 175 -7.35 12.49 9.20
N PHE A 176 -7.60 11.18 9.28
CA PHE A 176 -8.62 10.50 8.47
C PHE A 176 -10.04 10.97 8.81
N LEU A 177 -10.39 11.05 10.09
CA LEU A 177 -11.70 11.52 10.54
C LEU A 177 -11.95 12.98 10.14
N GLU A 178 -10.97 13.86 10.36
CA GLU A 178 -11.05 15.27 9.94
C GLU A 178 -11.24 15.38 8.42
N THR A 179 -10.56 14.54 7.63
CA THR A 179 -10.69 14.57 6.17
C THR A 179 -12.08 14.13 5.71
N LEU A 180 -12.66 13.11 6.35
CA LEU A 180 -14.03 12.65 6.07
C LEU A 180 -15.07 13.71 6.45
N GLU A 181 -14.90 14.37 7.59
CA GLU A 181 -15.79 15.46 8.04
C GLU A 181 -15.78 16.64 7.08
N VAL A 182 -14.59 17.06 6.63
CA VAL A 182 -14.45 18.13 5.64
C VAL A 182 -15.11 17.74 4.31
N ALA A 183 -14.95 16.49 3.85
CA ALA A 183 -15.58 16.04 2.60
C ALA A 183 -17.11 16.12 2.65
N ASN A 184 -17.71 15.68 3.77
CA ASN A 184 -19.15 15.78 4.00
C ASN A 184 -19.68 17.22 4.06
N SER A 185 -18.79 18.18 4.32
CA SER A 185 -19.12 19.61 4.44
C SER A 185 -18.91 20.40 3.15
N VAL A 186 -18.44 19.75 2.08
CA VAL A 186 -18.26 20.41 0.76
C VAL A 186 -19.61 20.91 0.23
N ASN A 187 -19.65 22.18 -0.20
CA ASN A 187 -20.88 22.81 -0.67
C ASN A 187 -21.26 22.33 -2.10
N ILE A 188 -22.23 22.98 -2.73
CA ILE A 188 -22.64 22.70 -4.11
C ILE A 188 -21.43 22.88 -5.04
N ILE A 189 -21.09 21.79 -5.72
CA ILE A 189 -19.99 21.72 -6.68
C ILE A 189 -20.52 21.29 -8.04
N ASN A 190 -19.81 21.70 -9.11
CA ASN A 190 -20.08 21.23 -10.45
C ASN A 190 -18.93 20.35 -10.97
N ILE A 191 -19.17 19.70 -12.10
CA ILE A 191 -18.19 18.84 -12.77
C ILE A 191 -16.82 19.50 -12.96
N ASN A 192 -16.77 20.78 -13.31
CA ASN A 192 -15.50 21.49 -13.54
C ASN A 192 -14.70 21.66 -12.25
N ARG A 193 -15.36 21.87 -11.10
CA ARG A 193 -14.69 21.93 -9.80
C ARG A 193 -14.19 20.56 -9.37
N VAL A 194 -15.02 19.52 -9.50
CA VAL A 194 -14.62 18.13 -9.22
C VAL A 194 -13.36 17.76 -10.00
N MET A 195 -13.35 18.03 -11.31
CA MET A 195 -12.18 17.74 -12.16
C MET A 195 -10.93 18.47 -11.70
N LYS A 196 -11.03 19.78 -11.38
CA LYS A 196 -9.89 20.55 -10.85
C LYS A 196 -9.35 19.98 -9.54
N MET A 197 -10.23 19.56 -8.63
CA MET A 197 -9.84 18.97 -7.35
C MET A 197 -9.06 17.68 -7.55
N VAL A 198 -9.61 16.76 -8.37
CA VAL A 198 -9.00 15.46 -8.67
C VAL A 198 -7.67 15.63 -9.42
N GLU A 199 -7.63 16.47 -10.45
CA GLU A 199 -6.42 16.70 -11.24
C GLU A 199 -5.30 17.32 -10.41
N ARG A 200 -5.62 18.23 -9.48
CA ARG A 200 -4.64 18.77 -8.53
C ARG A 200 -4.11 17.69 -7.60
N HIS A 201 -4.98 16.84 -7.06
CA HIS A 201 -4.56 15.77 -6.18
C HIS A 201 -3.62 14.77 -6.89
N PHE A 202 -3.82 14.52 -8.18
CA PHE A 202 -2.90 13.68 -8.98
C PHE A 202 -1.49 14.27 -9.15
N GLN A 203 -1.29 15.57 -8.93
CA GLN A 203 0.03 16.20 -9.01
C GLN A 203 0.91 15.94 -7.78
N GLU A 204 0.35 15.36 -6.72
CA GLU A 204 1.14 15.02 -5.53
C GLU A 204 2.26 14.01 -5.87
N PRO A 205 3.45 14.11 -5.25
CA PRO A 205 4.50 13.12 -5.46
C PRO A 205 4.05 11.70 -5.07
N LEU A 206 4.52 10.68 -5.79
CA LEU A 206 4.20 9.27 -5.54
C LEU A 206 2.69 8.94 -5.59
N SER A 207 1.91 9.68 -6.38
CA SER A 207 0.45 9.61 -6.47
C SER A 207 -0.11 8.49 -7.37
N SER A 208 0.69 7.53 -7.82
CA SER A 208 0.25 6.51 -8.81
C SER A 208 -1.01 5.70 -8.41
N ARG A 209 -1.31 5.62 -7.11
CA ARG A 209 -2.51 4.96 -6.58
C ARG A 209 -3.76 5.86 -6.61
N LEU A 210 -3.62 7.18 -6.62
CA LEU A 210 -4.76 8.12 -6.61
C LEU A 210 -5.68 7.97 -7.82
N PRO A 211 -5.17 7.85 -9.07
CA PRO A 211 -6.04 7.66 -10.23
C PRO A 211 -6.82 6.34 -10.18
N VAL A 212 -6.25 5.29 -9.59
CA VAL A 212 -6.95 4.01 -9.36
C VAL A 212 -8.15 4.23 -8.44
N ILE A 213 -7.93 4.89 -7.28
CA ILE A 213 -8.99 5.11 -6.29
C ILE A 213 -10.09 6.03 -6.85
N VAL A 214 -9.74 7.05 -7.62
CA VAL A 214 -10.71 7.92 -8.29
C VAL A 214 -11.57 7.17 -9.29
N ILE A 215 -10.96 6.33 -10.15
CA ILE A 215 -11.72 5.52 -11.12
C ILE A 215 -12.59 4.51 -10.37
N PHE A 216 -12.08 3.90 -9.30
CA PHE A 216 -12.88 3.01 -8.47
C PHE A 216 -14.10 3.73 -7.87
N ALA A 217 -13.90 4.93 -7.33
CA ALA A 217 -14.97 5.74 -6.74
C ALA A 217 -16.05 6.14 -7.76
N ILE A 218 -15.68 6.51 -8.99
CA ILE A 218 -16.66 6.82 -10.02
C ILE A 218 -17.43 5.57 -10.45
N TYR A 219 -16.78 4.41 -10.55
CA TYR A 219 -17.47 3.14 -10.83
C TYR A 219 -18.45 2.77 -9.72
N LYS A 220 -18.13 3.00 -8.44
CA LYS A 220 -19.10 2.84 -7.34
C LYS A 220 -20.36 3.70 -7.55
N GLN A 221 -20.23 4.89 -8.12
CA GLN A 221 -21.40 5.73 -8.45
C GLN A 221 -22.14 5.22 -9.68
N LEU A 222 -21.44 4.86 -10.75
CA LEU A 222 -22.07 4.34 -11.97
C LEU A 222 -22.86 3.06 -11.72
N PHE A 223 -22.43 2.21 -10.79
CA PHE A 223 -23.17 1.00 -10.40
C PHE A 223 -24.57 1.29 -9.83
N LYS A 224 -24.81 2.51 -9.32
CA LYS A 224 -26.12 2.91 -8.79
C LYS A 224 -27.11 3.28 -9.90
N THR A 225 -26.62 3.82 -11.02
CA THR A 225 -27.46 4.46 -12.04
C THR A 225 -27.46 3.73 -13.38
N ILE A 226 -26.35 3.07 -13.76
CA ILE A 226 -26.16 2.53 -15.10
C ILE A 226 -26.62 1.08 -15.20
N ARG A 227 -27.65 0.84 -16.03
CA ARG A 227 -28.23 -0.49 -16.27
C ARG A 227 -27.22 -1.55 -16.72
N ARG A 228 -26.14 -1.17 -17.42
CA ARG A 228 -25.07 -2.09 -17.87
C ARG A 228 -24.45 -2.87 -16.71
N PHE A 229 -24.37 -2.27 -15.52
CA PHE A 229 -23.79 -2.90 -14.33
C PHE A 229 -24.81 -3.65 -13.47
N LYS A 230 -26.08 -3.74 -13.92
CA LYS A 230 -27.07 -4.58 -13.25
C LYS A 230 -26.59 -6.03 -13.22
N ASN A 231 -26.65 -6.67 -12.06
CA ASN A 231 -26.19 -8.05 -11.85
C ASN A 231 -24.68 -8.23 -12.11
N LYS A 232 -23.89 -7.17 -11.92
CA LYS A 232 -22.42 -7.22 -11.88
C LYS A 232 -21.95 -6.89 -10.47
N ILE A 233 -20.70 -7.24 -10.19
CA ILE A 233 -20.05 -7.04 -8.89
C ILE A 233 -18.75 -6.29 -9.13
N LEU A 234 -18.64 -5.08 -8.58
CA LEU A 234 -17.38 -4.35 -8.49
C LEU A 234 -16.57 -4.93 -7.32
N LEU A 235 -15.43 -5.57 -7.62
CA LEU A 235 -14.59 -6.15 -6.57
C LEU A 235 -13.90 -5.05 -5.75
N PRO A 236 -13.65 -5.27 -4.45
CA PRO A 236 -12.87 -4.33 -3.64
C PRO A 236 -11.49 -4.07 -4.23
N LEU A 237 -10.98 -2.85 -4.08
CA LEU A 237 -9.61 -2.52 -4.45
C LEU A 237 -8.62 -3.48 -3.79
N ASN A 238 -7.81 -4.13 -4.61
CA ASN A 238 -6.64 -4.85 -4.12
C ASN A 238 -5.55 -3.82 -3.83
N VAL A 239 -4.90 -3.91 -2.67
CA VAL A 239 -3.60 -3.27 -2.44
C VAL A 239 -2.62 -3.90 -3.46
N HIS A 240 -1.65 -3.21 -4.07
CA HIS A 240 -0.88 -3.75 -5.22
C HIS A 240 0.22 -4.77 -4.84
N THR A 241 0.60 -4.89 -3.57
CA THR A 241 1.87 -5.52 -3.15
C THR A 241 1.88 -7.03 -2.83
N SER A 242 0.99 -7.87 -3.38
CA SER A 242 1.01 -9.33 -3.10
C SER A 242 1.64 -10.11 -4.25
N ALA A 243 2.53 -11.05 -3.92
CA ALA A 243 3.15 -11.92 -4.92
C ALA A 243 2.17 -13.00 -5.43
N ASP A 244 1.13 -13.32 -4.65
CA ASP A 244 0.27 -14.48 -4.86
C ASP A 244 -1.18 -14.19 -5.31
N LYS A 245 -1.46 -13.14 -6.10
CA LYS A 245 -2.82 -12.95 -6.65
C LYS A 245 -2.92 -12.66 -8.15
N HIS A 246 -3.65 -13.56 -8.80
CA HIS A 246 -4.15 -13.61 -10.17
C HIS A 246 -5.24 -12.56 -10.44
N GLY A 247 -4.94 -11.28 -10.28
CA GLY A 247 -5.82 -10.22 -10.74
C GLY A 247 -5.59 -9.94 -12.22
N TYR A 248 -6.65 -9.57 -12.95
CA TYR A 248 -6.51 -9.20 -14.36
C TYR A 248 -6.07 -7.75 -14.54
N GLY A 249 -6.44 -6.86 -13.62
CA GLY A 249 -6.08 -5.45 -13.63
C GLY A 249 -6.19 -4.82 -12.23
N ASP A 250 -6.20 -3.49 -12.18
CA ASP A 250 -6.25 -2.73 -10.93
C ASP A 250 -7.67 -2.67 -10.33
N ILE A 251 -8.67 -2.62 -11.20
CA ILE A 251 -10.10 -2.70 -10.85
C ILE A 251 -10.73 -3.81 -11.68
N GLU A 252 -11.52 -4.65 -11.02
CA GLU A 252 -12.18 -5.78 -11.65
C GLU A 252 -13.68 -5.73 -11.40
N ILE A 253 -14.43 -5.93 -12.48
CA ILE A 253 -15.86 -6.12 -12.45
C ILE A 253 -16.16 -7.54 -12.90
N ARG A 254 -16.96 -8.25 -12.11
CA ARG A 254 -17.35 -9.63 -12.38
C ARG A 254 -18.85 -9.75 -12.61
N ASP A 255 -19.25 -10.81 -13.28
CA ASP A 255 -20.64 -11.21 -13.33
C ASP A 255 -21.07 -11.95 -12.04
N ASN A 256 -22.36 -12.30 -11.96
CA ASN A 256 -22.90 -13.07 -10.84
C ASN A 256 -22.37 -14.50 -10.73
N HIS A 257 -21.66 -15.01 -11.75
CA HIS A 257 -21.00 -16.31 -11.76
C HIS A 257 -19.51 -16.21 -11.42
N ASN A 258 -19.05 -15.03 -10.98
CA ASN A 258 -17.66 -14.74 -10.65
C ASN A 258 -16.70 -14.80 -11.86
N ASN A 259 -17.23 -14.73 -13.09
CA ASN A 259 -16.41 -14.59 -14.29
C ASN A 259 -16.00 -13.13 -14.48
N PRO A 260 -14.79 -12.84 -14.98
CA PRO A 260 -14.39 -11.48 -15.29
C PRO A 260 -15.24 -10.91 -16.44
N PHE A 261 -15.75 -9.70 -16.25
CA PHE A 261 -16.61 -8.99 -17.21
C PHE A 261 -15.88 -7.78 -17.80
N GLU A 262 -15.52 -6.82 -16.96
CA GLU A 262 -14.76 -5.63 -17.34
C GLU A 262 -13.56 -5.45 -16.41
N ILE A 263 -12.40 -5.19 -17.01
CA ILE A 263 -11.14 -5.01 -16.29
C ILE A 263 -10.59 -3.63 -16.59
N LEU A 264 -10.04 -2.95 -15.59
CA LEU A 264 -9.37 -1.67 -15.77
C LEU A 264 -7.93 -1.73 -15.26
N GLU A 265 -7.00 -1.34 -16.13
CA GLU A 265 -5.60 -1.10 -15.82
C GLU A 265 -5.33 0.42 -15.91
N ILE A 266 -4.70 0.97 -14.89
CA ILE A 266 -4.49 2.39 -14.71
C ILE A 266 -2.98 2.68 -14.72
N LYS A 267 -2.56 3.61 -15.56
CA LYS A 267 -1.19 4.11 -15.65
C LYS A 267 -1.14 5.56 -15.19
N HIS A 268 -0.08 5.91 -14.48
CA HIS A 268 0.12 7.27 -13.99
C HIS A 268 1.35 7.88 -14.64
N ASN A 269 1.14 8.96 -15.41
CA ASN A 269 2.17 9.73 -16.13
C ASN A 269 3.00 8.89 -17.11
N VAL A 270 2.41 7.85 -17.69
CA VAL A 270 3.04 7.01 -18.71
C VAL A 270 2.10 6.92 -19.92
N PRO A 271 2.57 7.20 -21.14
CA PRO A 271 1.76 7.02 -22.34
C PRO A 271 1.43 5.54 -22.55
N ILE A 272 0.27 5.28 -23.15
CA ILE A 272 -0.12 3.93 -23.55
C ILE A 272 0.74 3.52 -24.74
N ASP A 273 1.34 2.34 -24.64
CA ASP A 273 2.19 1.78 -25.70
C ASP A 273 1.69 0.41 -26.17
N ARG A 274 2.28 -0.05 -27.28
CA ARG A 274 1.94 -1.33 -27.93
C ARG A 274 2.17 -2.54 -27.01
N ASN A 275 3.23 -2.53 -26.19
CA ASN A 275 3.53 -3.65 -25.30
C ASN A 275 2.46 -3.79 -24.23
N MET A 276 1.92 -2.68 -23.71
CA MET A 276 0.81 -2.71 -22.77
C MET A 276 -0.44 -3.37 -23.38
N ILE A 277 -0.75 -3.09 -24.65
CA ILE A 277 -1.86 -3.74 -25.37
C ILE A 277 -1.60 -5.25 -25.51
N LEU A 278 -0.39 -5.65 -25.91
CA LEU A 278 -0.05 -7.07 -26.04
C LEU A 278 -0.10 -7.81 -24.69
N ASP A 279 0.29 -7.15 -23.60
CA ASP A 279 0.22 -7.73 -22.26
C ASP A 279 -1.24 -7.91 -21.80
N ILE A 280 -2.14 -7.00 -22.19
CA ILE A 280 -3.59 -7.15 -21.98
C ILE A 280 -4.13 -8.39 -22.71
N VAL A 281 -3.74 -8.60 -23.97
CA VAL A 281 -4.13 -9.79 -24.74
C VAL A 281 -3.66 -11.06 -24.04
N LYS A 282 -2.40 -11.10 -23.57
CA LYS A 282 -1.87 -12.25 -22.83
C LYS A 282 -2.64 -12.51 -21.53
N LYS A 283 -2.93 -11.46 -20.75
CA LYS A 283 -3.69 -11.58 -19.49
C LYS A 283 -5.12 -12.04 -19.72
N SER A 284 -5.71 -11.67 -20.85
CA SER A 284 -7.10 -11.99 -21.21
C SER A 284 -7.26 -13.32 -21.93
N ALA A 285 -6.14 -13.98 -22.28
CA ALA A 285 -6.16 -15.28 -22.93
C ALA A 285 -6.86 -16.33 -22.04
N ASN A 286 -7.77 -17.10 -22.63
CA ASN A 286 -8.58 -18.12 -21.95
C ASN A 286 -9.49 -17.56 -20.83
N THR A 287 -9.96 -16.32 -20.97
CA THR A 287 -10.91 -15.68 -20.06
C THR A 287 -12.21 -15.30 -20.78
N THR A 288 -13.20 -14.83 -20.02
CA THR A 288 -14.47 -14.30 -20.54
C THR A 288 -14.50 -12.77 -20.54
N ILE A 289 -13.35 -12.10 -20.42
CA ILE A 289 -13.30 -10.64 -20.36
C ILE A 289 -13.91 -10.07 -21.65
N GLU A 290 -14.96 -9.27 -21.51
CA GLU A 290 -15.62 -8.62 -22.65
C GLU A 290 -14.98 -7.26 -22.96
N GLY A 291 -14.62 -6.51 -21.92
CA GLY A 291 -14.04 -5.18 -22.04
C GLY A 291 -12.80 -5.01 -21.16
N TYR A 292 -11.74 -4.47 -21.73
CA TYR A 292 -10.51 -4.16 -21.02
C TYR A 292 -10.14 -2.69 -21.24
N TYR A 293 -10.18 -1.89 -20.18
CA TYR A 293 -9.78 -0.48 -20.21
C TYR A 293 -8.31 -0.36 -19.81
N ILE A 294 -7.54 0.37 -20.60
CA ILE A 294 -6.24 0.88 -20.20
C ILE A 294 -6.29 2.40 -20.18
N LEU A 295 -6.25 2.96 -18.97
CA LEU A 295 -6.42 4.39 -18.75
C LEU A 295 -5.13 5.02 -18.26
N THR A 296 -4.82 6.23 -18.72
CA THR A 296 -3.63 6.96 -18.25
C THR A 296 -3.92 8.40 -17.81
N THR A 297 -3.15 8.91 -16.84
CA THR A 297 -3.10 10.36 -16.55
C THR A 297 -2.19 11.13 -17.50
N TYR A 298 -1.45 10.45 -18.39
CA TYR A 298 -0.64 11.13 -19.40
C TYR A 298 -1.55 11.97 -20.31
N LYS A 299 -1.26 13.27 -20.41
CA LYS A 299 -2.16 14.28 -20.98
C LYS A 299 -2.65 13.93 -22.40
N ASP A 300 -1.74 13.44 -23.23
CA ASP A 300 -2.02 13.14 -24.65
C ASP A 300 -2.37 11.66 -24.88
N CYS A 301 -2.53 10.87 -23.82
CA CYS A 301 -2.78 9.42 -23.79
C CYS A 301 -1.68 8.54 -24.43
N PHE A 302 -1.19 8.92 -25.60
CA PHE A 302 -0.18 8.25 -26.40
C PHE A 302 1.04 9.17 -26.58
N ILE A 303 2.16 8.61 -27.01
CA ILE A 303 3.40 9.39 -27.19
C ILE A 303 3.31 10.37 -28.37
N ASN A 304 2.55 10.03 -29.41
CA ASN A 304 2.25 10.88 -30.58
C ASN A 304 1.06 10.29 -31.37
N GLN A 305 0.61 11.02 -32.40
CA GLN A 305 -0.53 10.65 -33.23
C GLN A 305 -0.30 9.37 -34.05
N ASP A 306 0.90 9.16 -34.61
CA ASP A 306 1.19 7.96 -35.41
C ASP A 306 1.10 6.67 -34.56
N GLU A 307 1.56 6.73 -33.31
CA GLU A 307 1.42 5.63 -32.35
C GLU A 307 -0.04 5.41 -31.93
N GLU A 308 -0.82 6.46 -31.75
CA GLU A 308 -2.25 6.37 -31.48
C GLU A 308 -2.99 5.67 -32.63
N GLU A 309 -2.76 6.08 -33.88
CA GLU A 309 -3.37 5.46 -35.07
C GLU A 309 -2.99 3.97 -35.18
N TYR A 310 -1.72 3.64 -34.98
CA TYR A 310 -1.26 2.24 -34.98
C TYR A 310 -1.92 1.41 -33.88
N ILE A 311 -1.96 1.92 -32.65
CA ILE A 311 -2.57 1.22 -31.51
C ILE A 311 -4.07 1.00 -31.73
N ASN A 312 -4.76 1.98 -32.30
CA ASN A 312 -6.18 1.85 -32.60
C ASN A 312 -6.45 0.77 -33.66
N GLU A 313 -5.63 0.67 -34.71
CA GLU A 313 -5.72 -0.42 -35.69
C GLU A 313 -5.38 -1.79 -35.07
N LEU A 314 -4.38 -1.85 -34.19
CA LEU A 314 -4.05 -3.07 -33.44
C LEU A 314 -5.23 -3.53 -32.57
N ILE A 315 -5.83 -2.62 -31.81
CA ILE A 315 -7.01 -2.89 -30.97
C ILE A 315 -8.18 -3.39 -31.84
N LEU A 316 -8.41 -2.77 -32.99
CA LEU A 316 -9.48 -3.16 -33.92
C LEU A 316 -9.27 -4.59 -34.44
N ASN A 317 -8.04 -4.96 -34.79
CA ASN A 317 -7.71 -6.32 -35.22
C ASN A 317 -7.90 -7.33 -34.08
N ILE A 318 -7.47 -7.00 -32.85
CA ILE A 318 -7.70 -7.86 -31.67
C ILE A 318 -9.19 -8.11 -31.43
N LYS A 319 -10.04 -7.08 -31.57
CA LYS A 319 -11.49 -7.21 -31.44
C LYS A 319 -12.07 -8.14 -32.51
N ARG A 320 -11.61 -8.02 -33.77
CA ARG A 320 -12.05 -8.88 -34.87
C ARG A 320 -11.67 -10.35 -34.66
N GLU A 321 -10.50 -10.61 -34.09
CA GLU A 321 -9.96 -11.96 -33.92
C GLU A 321 -10.48 -12.67 -32.67
N SER A 322 -10.60 -11.95 -31.55
CA SER A 322 -10.90 -12.54 -30.24
C SER A 322 -12.23 -12.09 -29.64
N GLY A 323 -12.86 -11.05 -30.17
CA GLY A 323 -14.05 -10.42 -29.59
C GLY A 323 -13.77 -9.52 -28.38
N LEU A 324 -12.52 -9.48 -27.89
CA LEU A 324 -12.11 -8.63 -26.77
C LEU A 324 -12.13 -7.15 -27.17
N GLU A 325 -12.91 -6.34 -26.47
CA GLU A 325 -12.86 -4.89 -26.62
C GLU A 325 -11.76 -4.30 -25.73
N ILE A 326 -10.79 -3.60 -26.32
CA ILE A 326 -9.78 -2.84 -25.57
C ILE A 326 -10.07 -1.35 -25.74
N ILE A 327 -10.13 -0.61 -24.64
CA ILE A 327 -10.40 0.83 -24.62
C ILE A 327 -9.18 1.54 -24.03
N ALA A 328 -8.37 2.13 -24.91
CA ALA A 328 -7.23 2.97 -24.54
C ALA A 328 -7.68 4.44 -24.45
N ASN A 329 -7.58 5.08 -23.28
CA ASN A 329 -8.05 6.45 -23.10
C ASN A 329 -7.36 7.20 -21.94
N GLY A 330 -7.57 8.50 -21.86
CA GLY A 330 -7.16 9.34 -20.75
C GLY A 330 -8.15 9.28 -19.59
N ILE A 331 -7.63 9.28 -18.36
CA ILE A 331 -8.44 9.32 -17.13
C ILE A 331 -9.26 10.60 -17.04
N VAL A 332 -8.68 11.75 -17.41
CA VAL A 332 -9.37 13.05 -17.39
C VAL A 332 -10.59 13.02 -18.31
N ASN A 333 -10.45 12.49 -19.52
CA ASN A 333 -11.55 12.36 -20.48
C ASN A 333 -12.62 11.40 -19.95
N THR A 334 -12.19 10.23 -19.47
CA THR A 334 -13.06 9.20 -18.92
C THR A 334 -13.90 9.74 -17.75
N LEU A 335 -13.28 10.41 -16.79
CA LEU A 335 -13.96 11.02 -15.65
C LEU A 335 -14.96 12.09 -16.09
N LYS A 336 -14.59 12.97 -17.04
CA LYS A 336 -15.52 13.98 -17.56
C LYS A 336 -16.77 13.37 -18.17
N TYR A 337 -16.66 12.23 -18.85
CA TYR A 337 -17.84 11.54 -19.39
C TYR A 337 -18.65 10.86 -18.28
N TYR A 338 -17.99 10.15 -17.38
CA TYR A 338 -18.66 9.40 -16.32
C TYR A 338 -19.37 10.30 -15.30
N LEU A 339 -18.77 11.45 -14.97
CA LEU A 339 -19.38 12.44 -14.09
C LEU A 339 -20.73 12.96 -14.61
N ARG A 340 -20.96 12.97 -15.93
CA ARG A 340 -22.27 13.37 -16.51
C ARG A 340 -23.42 12.42 -16.15
N PHE A 341 -23.11 11.20 -15.70
CA PHE A 341 -24.08 10.21 -15.26
C PHE A 341 -24.28 10.19 -13.73
N ILE A 342 -23.62 11.10 -13.01
CA ILE A 342 -23.72 11.19 -11.56
C ILE A 342 -24.71 12.29 -11.20
N GLU A 343 -25.66 11.96 -10.33
CA GLU A 343 -26.72 12.88 -9.91
C GLU A 343 -26.22 13.89 -8.88
N ASP A 344 -25.41 13.44 -7.90
CA ASP A 344 -24.82 14.30 -6.88
C ASP A 344 -23.28 14.22 -6.90
N TYR A 345 -22.64 15.31 -7.30
CA TYR A 345 -21.19 15.41 -7.32
C TYR A 345 -20.56 15.36 -5.92
N ARG A 346 -21.29 15.76 -4.86
CA ARG A 346 -20.81 15.63 -3.48
C ARG A 346 -20.72 14.18 -3.06
N GLU A 347 -21.67 13.34 -3.50
CA GLU A 347 -21.63 11.91 -3.23
C GLU A 347 -20.41 11.24 -3.88
N PHE A 348 -20.02 11.68 -5.08
CA PHE A 348 -18.75 11.26 -5.69
C PHE A 348 -17.54 11.68 -4.86
N ILE A 349 -17.48 12.94 -4.40
CA ILE A 349 -16.38 13.43 -3.54
C ILE A 349 -16.29 12.65 -2.22
N ASN A 350 -17.43 12.39 -1.58
CA ASN A 350 -17.49 11.60 -0.35
C ASN A 350 -16.98 10.18 -0.61
N THR A 351 -17.46 9.55 -1.70
CA THR A 351 -17.03 8.19 -2.05
C THR A 351 -15.54 8.12 -2.37
N TYR A 352 -15.00 9.11 -3.07
CA TYR A 352 -13.56 9.17 -3.32
C TYR A 352 -12.78 9.31 -2.01
N THR A 353 -13.22 10.19 -1.12
CA THR A 353 -12.57 10.41 0.19
C THR A 353 -12.63 9.16 1.07
N GLU A 354 -13.78 8.48 1.11
CA GLU A 354 -13.95 7.23 1.86
C GLU A 354 -13.01 6.14 1.37
N GLU A 355 -12.92 5.91 0.04
CA GLU A 355 -12.05 4.89 -0.52
C GLU A 355 -10.56 5.25 -0.38
N LEU A 356 -10.23 6.54 -0.46
CA LEU A 356 -8.89 7.06 -0.20
C LEU A 356 -8.45 6.76 1.26
N VAL A 357 -9.30 7.11 2.23
CA VAL A 357 -9.03 6.84 3.65
C VAL A 357 -8.99 5.34 3.94
N LYS A 358 -9.89 4.56 3.35
CA LYS A 358 -9.91 3.11 3.50
C LYS A 358 -8.64 2.45 2.98
N ASP A 359 -8.12 2.88 1.83
CA ASP A 359 -6.84 2.38 1.31
C ASP A 359 -5.69 2.79 2.25
N ALA A 360 -5.66 4.05 2.68
CA ALA A 360 -4.65 4.57 3.61
C ALA A 360 -4.63 3.83 4.97
N ARG A 361 -5.78 3.43 5.52
CA ARG A 361 -5.81 2.63 6.77
C ARG A 361 -5.13 1.26 6.64
N ASN A 362 -5.05 0.72 5.43
CA ASN A 362 -4.61 -0.66 5.18
C ASN A 362 -3.31 -0.75 4.36
N SER A 363 -2.77 0.38 3.91
CA SER A 363 -1.61 0.41 3.02
C SER A 363 -0.80 1.69 3.20
N THR A 364 0.48 1.63 2.81
CA THR A 364 1.34 2.80 2.65
C THR A 364 1.43 3.25 1.19
N GLU A 365 0.55 2.76 0.31
CA GLU A 365 0.49 3.22 -1.09
C GLU A 365 -0.08 4.63 -1.17
N ILE A 366 -1.05 4.93 -0.29
CA ILE A 366 -1.50 6.29 0.00
C ILE A 366 -0.70 6.86 1.18
N LYS A 367 0.06 7.93 0.89
CA LYS A 367 0.89 8.64 1.86
C LYS A 367 0.05 9.58 2.71
N GLU A 368 0.55 9.89 3.90
CA GLU A 368 -0.04 10.94 4.74
C GLU A 368 -0.15 12.26 3.98
N SER A 369 0.88 12.62 3.20
CA SER A 369 0.88 13.83 2.38
C SER A 369 -0.26 13.88 1.36
N HIS A 370 -0.69 12.72 0.83
CA HIS A 370 -1.84 12.66 -0.09
C HIS A 370 -3.14 13.00 0.63
N ILE A 371 -3.34 12.46 1.84
CA ILE A 371 -4.53 12.74 2.64
C ILE A 371 -4.59 14.23 3.04
N GLN A 372 -3.47 14.78 3.49
CA GLN A 372 -3.37 16.20 3.85
C GLN A 372 -3.61 17.11 2.63
N ALA A 373 -3.00 16.79 1.48
CA ALA A 373 -3.24 17.52 0.24
C ALA A 373 -4.72 17.48 -0.17
N TRP A 374 -5.36 16.31 -0.07
CA TRP A 374 -6.78 16.17 -0.34
C TRP A 374 -7.64 17.00 0.59
N ARG A 375 -7.35 16.99 1.90
CA ARG A 375 -8.05 17.80 2.89
C ARG A 375 -7.94 19.29 2.58
N ILE A 376 -6.75 19.77 2.21
CA ILE A 376 -6.52 21.17 1.80
C ILE A 376 -7.36 21.49 0.56
N ILE A 377 -7.39 20.59 -0.43
CA ILE A 377 -8.20 20.75 -1.64
C ILE A 377 -9.69 20.86 -1.28
N LEU A 378 -10.20 20.01 -0.38
CA LEU A 378 -11.61 20.05 0.05
C LEU A 378 -11.95 21.36 0.77
N GLN A 379 -11.05 21.86 1.65
CA GLN A 379 -11.27 23.06 2.44
C GLN A 379 -11.49 24.32 1.59
N GLU A 380 -10.94 24.37 0.38
CA GLU A 380 -11.15 25.47 -0.58
C GLU A 380 -12.60 25.54 -1.11
N TYR A 381 -13.45 24.55 -0.82
CA TYR A 381 -14.81 24.42 -1.33
C TYR A 381 -15.86 24.26 -0.21
N LEU A 382 -15.55 24.70 1.01
CA LEU A 382 -16.46 24.67 2.16
C LEU A 382 -17.50 25.82 2.18
N PHE A 383 -17.40 26.80 1.28
CA PHE A 383 -18.24 28.00 1.28
C PHE A 383 -18.98 28.21 -0.05
#